data_AF-A0A6L9FLD6-F1
#
_entry.id   AF-A0A6L9FLD6-F1
#
_cell.length_a   1.000
_cell.length_b   1.000
_cell.length_c   1.000
_cell.angle_alpha   90.00
_cell.angle_beta   90.00
_cell.angle_gamma   90.00
#
_symmetry.space_group_name_H-M   'P 1'
#
loop_
_entity.id
_entity.type
_entity.pdbx_description
1 polymer ?
#
loop_
_entity_poly.entity_id
_entity_poly.type
_entity_poly.pdbx_seq_one_letter_code
_entity_poly.pdbx_strand_id
1 'polypeptide(L)'
;MARERIERDFYPTPSWCVKALLDCIEFREGDVLSEPCRGDGRITSEFPAGHQVKYAELAEGIDYLNPKKDMSADVIVTNPPFSLAQEFIATAMTRDLADDGTMCFLLRLSMLGSKQRADFWRSFPWTNLLILTPRPSFVHGGSDNSEYAWICWYRGSRIKRPVFWTLKKEEVCHD
;
A
#
# COMPACT_ATOMS: atom_id res chain seq x y z
N MET A 1 -0.23 14.64 21.12
CA MET A 1 -1.66 14.25 21.12
C MET A 1 -1.74 12.84 20.57
N ALA A 2 -2.48 11.93 21.20
CA ALA A 2 -2.70 10.60 20.63
C ALA A 2 -3.59 10.74 19.38
N ARG A 3 -3.26 10.00 18.31
CA ARG A 3 -4.12 9.89 17.13
C ARG A 3 -5.24 8.89 17.41
N GLU A 4 -6.40 9.10 16.81
CA GLU A 4 -7.54 8.16 16.90
C GLU A 4 -7.89 7.60 15.51
N ARG A 5 -8.44 6.38 15.49
CA ARG A 5 -8.88 5.74 14.25
C ARG A 5 -10.06 6.51 13.65
N ILE A 6 -9.98 6.81 12.36
CA ILE A 6 -11.04 7.47 11.61
C ILE A 6 -11.91 6.38 10.96
N GLU A 7 -13.09 6.09 11.53
CA GLU A 7 -13.95 4.98 11.03
C GLU A 7 -14.30 5.11 9.54
N ARG A 8 -14.58 6.32 9.06
CA ARG A 8 -14.89 6.61 7.65
C ARG A 8 -13.72 6.36 6.67
N ASP A 9 -12.52 6.17 7.20
CA ASP A 9 -11.31 5.89 6.41
C ASP A 9 -10.92 4.39 6.46
N PHE A 10 -11.78 3.52 7.02
CA PHE A 10 -11.60 2.08 6.95
C PHE A 10 -12.10 1.51 5.63
N TYR A 11 -11.17 1.12 4.76
CA TYR A 11 -11.45 0.51 3.45
C TYR A 11 -10.85 -0.90 3.42
N PRO A 12 -11.65 -1.97 3.63
CA PRO A 12 -11.13 -3.33 3.63
C PRO A 12 -10.67 -3.73 2.22
N THR A 13 -9.37 -3.95 2.04
CA THR A 13 -8.77 -4.26 0.73
C THR A 13 -9.24 -5.64 0.21
N PRO A 14 -9.87 -5.73 -0.96
CA PRO A 14 -10.27 -7.02 -1.53
C PRO A 14 -9.06 -7.94 -1.79
N SER A 15 -9.20 -9.24 -1.50
CA SER A 15 -8.11 -10.24 -1.62
C SER A 15 -7.48 -10.25 -3.03
N TRP A 16 -8.30 -10.18 -4.08
CA TRP A 16 -7.80 -10.17 -5.46
C TRP A 16 -6.88 -8.96 -5.75
N CYS A 17 -7.14 -7.80 -5.15
CA CYS A 17 -6.30 -6.61 -5.33
C CYS A 17 -4.91 -6.83 -4.71
N VAL A 18 -4.88 -7.49 -3.54
CA VAL A 18 -3.64 -7.80 -2.83
C VAL A 18 -2.84 -8.81 -3.63
N LYS A 19 -3.45 -9.95 -4.00
CA LYS A 19 -2.80 -11.00 -4.79
C LYS A 19 -2.21 -10.48 -6.10
N ALA A 20 -2.98 -9.66 -6.83
CA ALA A 20 -2.52 -9.02 -8.06
C ALA A 20 -1.23 -8.19 -7.86
N LEU A 21 -1.09 -7.50 -6.73
CA LEU A 21 0.14 -6.78 -6.40
C LEU A 21 1.27 -7.75 -6.02
N LEU A 22 1.01 -8.71 -5.12
CA LEU A 22 2.04 -9.59 -4.61
C LEU A 22 2.68 -10.43 -5.73
N ASP A 23 1.91 -10.82 -6.74
CA ASP A 23 2.41 -11.50 -7.95
C ASP A 23 3.38 -10.63 -8.78
N CYS A 24 3.34 -9.31 -8.60
CA CYS A 24 4.24 -8.37 -9.25
C CYS A 24 5.53 -8.14 -8.46
N ILE A 25 5.62 -8.56 -7.19
CA ILE A 25 6.75 -8.32 -6.31
C ILE A 25 7.67 -9.56 -6.29
N GLU A 26 8.98 -9.33 -6.30
CA GLU A 26 10.00 -10.31 -5.97
C GLU A 26 10.29 -10.29 -4.46
N PHE A 27 9.85 -11.35 -3.78
CA PHE A 27 10.21 -11.64 -2.40
C PHE A 27 11.46 -12.52 -2.38
N ARG A 28 12.37 -12.20 -1.46
CA ARG A 28 13.64 -12.88 -1.25
C ARG A 28 13.66 -13.51 0.13
N GLU A 29 14.39 -14.60 0.27
CA GLU A 29 14.58 -15.24 1.57
C GLU A 29 15.16 -14.25 2.59
N GLY A 30 14.51 -14.16 3.75
CA GLY A 30 14.92 -13.25 4.82
C GLY A 30 14.37 -11.83 4.72
N ASP A 31 13.59 -11.48 3.69
CA ASP A 31 12.94 -10.16 3.63
C ASP A 31 12.05 -9.92 4.86
N VAL A 32 12.08 -8.69 5.36
CA VAL A 32 11.12 -8.17 6.34
C VAL A 32 9.98 -7.47 5.60
N LEU A 33 8.74 -7.85 5.91
CA LEU A 33 7.53 -7.27 5.34
C LEU A 33 6.86 -6.33 6.35
N SER A 34 6.22 -5.26 5.87
CA SER A 34 5.57 -4.27 6.73
C SER A 34 4.20 -3.83 6.22
N GLU A 35 3.23 -3.79 7.14
CA GLU A 35 1.88 -3.25 6.94
C GLU A 35 1.62 -2.07 7.90
N PRO A 36 1.93 -0.83 7.49
CA PRO A 36 1.70 0.39 8.25
C PRO A 36 0.27 0.65 8.78
N CYS A 37 -0.76 0.06 8.17
CA CYS A 37 -2.15 0.27 8.56
C CYS A 37 -2.97 -1.00 8.29
N ARG A 38 -2.82 -2.02 9.15
CA ARG A 38 -3.31 -3.37 8.83
C ARG A 38 -4.82 -3.50 8.80
N GLY A 39 -5.56 -2.65 9.52
CA GLY A 39 -7.00 -2.82 9.65
C GLY A 39 -7.37 -4.18 10.24
N ASP A 40 -8.24 -4.91 9.55
CA ASP A 40 -8.64 -6.29 9.85
C ASP A 40 -7.64 -7.35 9.33
N GLY A 41 -6.52 -6.93 8.75
CA GLY A 41 -5.40 -7.80 8.40
C GLY A 41 -5.42 -8.39 6.98
N ARG A 42 -6.27 -7.89 6.08
CA ARG A 42 -6.44 -8.48 4.73
C ARG A 42 -5.18 -8.53 3.88
N ILE A 43 -4.31 -7.52 3.99
CA ILE A 43 -3.04 -7.55 3.24
C ILE A 43 -2.05 -8.47 3.96
N THR A 44 -1.91 -8.35 5.29
CA THR A 44 -1.03 -9.23 6.07
C THR A 44 -1.36 -10.71 5.96
N SER A 45 -2.63 -11.08 5.78
CA SER A 45 -3.05 -12.48 5.60
C SER A 45 -2.65 -13.08 4.26
N GLU A 46 -2.34 -12.24 3.27
CA GLU A 46 -1.93 -12.66 1.92
C GLU A 46 -0.41 -12.64 1.74
N PHE A 47 0.34 -12.11 2.72
CA PHE A 47 1.81 -12.11 2.65
C PHE A 47 2.37 -13.54 2.58
N PRO A 48 3.46 -13.73 1.82
CA PRO A 48 4.08 -15.05 1.70
C PRO A 48 4.60 -15.53 3.05
N ALA A 49 4.32 -16.80 3.36
CA ALA A 49 4.81 -17.43 4.58
C ALA A 49 6.35 -17.43 4.67
N GLY A 50 6.88 -17.58 5.88
CA GLY A 50 8.33 -17.67 6.13
C GLY A 50 9.03 -16.31 6.29
N HIS A 51 8.33 -15.20 6.13
CA HIS A 51 8.88 -13.86 6.31
C HIS A 51 8.52 -13.28 7.68
N GLN A 52 9.39 -12.41 8.20
CA GLN A 52 9.04 -11.58 9.36
C GLN A 52 8.04 -10.51 8.91
N VAL A 53 6.93 -10.36 9.63
CA VAL A 53 5.91 -9.34 9.35
C VAL A 53 5.84 -8.34 10.50
N LYS A 54 6.06 -7.06 10.19
CA LYS A 54 5.79 -5.92 11.08
C LYS A 54 4.45 -5.29 10.69
N TYR A 55 3.69 -4.81 11.65
CA TYR A 55 2.45 -4.10 11.36
C TYR A 55 2.17 -3.01 12.40
N ALA A 56 1.27 -2.11 12.02
CA ALA A 56 0.65 -1.14 12.90
C ALA A 56 -0.87 -1.10 12.68
N GLU A 57 -1.57 -0.89 13.79
CA GLU A 57 -3.02 -0.70 13.84
C GLU A 57 -3.34 0.19 15.03
N LEU A 58 -3.98 1.31 14.77
CA LEU A 58 -4.25 2.32 15.78
C LEU A 58 -5.29 1.83 16.80
N ALA A 59 -6.25 1.00 16.38
CA ALA A 59 -7.19 0.33 17.28
C ALA A 59 -6.54 -0.67 18.24
N GLU A 60 -5.32 -1.13 17.93
CA GLU A 60 -4.51 -2.00 18.78
C GLU A 60 -3.47 -1.21 19.60
N GLY A 61 -3.53 0.12 19.56
CA GLY A 61 -2.59 1.00 20.25
C GLY A 61 -1.24 1.12 19.56
N ILE A 62 -1.11 0.69 18.31
CA ILE A 62 0.14 0.77 17.54
C ILE A 62 0.03 1.92 16.53
N ASP A 63 0.45 3.11 16.92
CA ASP A 63 0.54 4.28 16.02
C ASP A 63 1.76 4.16 15.09
N TYR A 64 1.52 3.92 13.79
CA TYR A 64 2.56 3.87 12.76
C TYR A 64 3.39 5.16 12.67
N LEU A 65 2.74 6.31 12.81
CA LEU A 65 3.34 7.62 12.70
C LEU A 65 4.00 8.08 14.01
N ASN A 66 4.11 7.20 15.01
CA ASN A 66 4.97 7.40 16.17
C ASN A 66 6.44 7.28 15.72
N PRO A 67 7.28 8.32 15.89
CA PRO A 67 8.67 8.30 15.41
C PRO A 67 9.54 7.22 16.07
N LYS A 68 9.13 6.68 17.22
CA LYS A 68 9.84 5.61 17.93
C LYS A 68 9.45 4.20 17.48
N LYS A 69 8.44 4.07 16.61
CA LYS A 69 7.98 2.77 16.11
C LYS A 69 8.90 2.34 14.97
N ASP A 70 9.66 1.27 15.20
CA ASP A 70 10.42 0.59 14.13
C ASP A 70 9.45 -0.18 13.23
N MET A 71 9.37 0.26 11.98
CA MET A 71 8.64 -0.38 10.89
C MET A 71 9.54 -0.64 9.68
N SER A 72 10.87 -0.59 9.87
CA SER A 72 11.84 -0.76 8.80
C SER A 72 11.69 -2.13 8.14
N ALA A 73 11.65 -2.15 6.81
CA ALA A 73 11.31 -3.33 6.03
C ALA A 73 11.82 -3.27 4.59
N ASP A 74 12.00 -4.45 4.00
CA ASP A 74 12.36 -4.66 2.60
C ASP A 74 11.16 -4.47 1.68
N VAL A 75 9.98 -4.90 2.13
CA VAL A 75 8.72 -4.74 1.38
C VAL A 75 7.65 -4.12 2.26
N ILE A 76 7.13 -2.97 1.87
CA ILE A 76 6.04 -2.27 2.58
C ILE A 76 4.80 -2.28 1.70
N VAL A 77 3.71 -2.88 2.16
CA VAL A 77 2.43 -2.86 1.43
C VAL A 77 1.38 -2.28 2.35
N THR A 78 0.57 -1.34 1.88
CA THR A 78 -0.55 -0.85 2.70
C THR A 78 -1.67 -0.17 1.91
N ASN A 79 -2.86 -0.20 2.49
CA ASN A 79 -3.96 0.69 2.16
C ASN A 79 -4.12 1.73 3.30
N PRO A 80 -3.47 2.91 3.21
CA PRO A 80 -3.49 3.87 4.30
C PRO A 80 -4.81 4.65 4.34
N PRO A 81 -5.15 5.29 5.48
CA PRO A 81 -6.21 6.29 5.52
C PRO A 81 -5.92 7.39 4.48
N PHE A 82 -6.83 7.67 3.56
CA PHE A 82 -6.56 8.61 2.46
C PHE A 82 -6.24 10.03 2.95
N SER A 83 -6.76 10.42 4.10
CA SER A 83 -6.47 11.69 4.77
C SER A 83 -5.01 11.81 5.23
N LEU A 84 -4.33 10.69 5.49
CA LEU A 84 -2.95 10.62 5.99
C LEU A 84 -1.96 10.03 4.97
N ALA A 85 -2.40 9.72 3.76
CA ALA A 85 -1.60 9.01 2.76
C ALA A 85 -0.24 9.68 2.46
N GLN A 86 -0.19 11.02 2.38
CA GLN A 86 1.08 11.74 2.14
C GLN A 86 2.06 11.60 3.31
N GLU A 87 1.57 11.62 4.54
CA GLU A 87 2.38 11.44 5.75
C GLU A 87 2.89 10.01 5.85
N PHE A 88 2.05 9.03 5.48
CA PHE A 88 2.46 7.63 5.46
C PHE A 88 3.53 7.35 4.41
N ILE A 89 3.37 7.89 3.19
CA ILE A 89 4.36 7.77 2.12
C ILE A 89 5.68 8.41 2.55
N ALA A 90 5.64 9.64 3.08
CA ALA A 90 6.85 10.33 3.51
C ALA A 90 7.56 9.57 4.64
N THR A 91 6.81 9.03 5.60
CA THR A 91 7.35 8.22 6.69
C THR A 91 7.98 6.93 6.14
N ALA A 92 7.27 6.22 5.28
CA ALA A 92 7.78 4.99 4.67
C ALA A 92 9.07 5.26 3.89
N MET A 93 9.08 6.29 3.03
CA MET A 93 10.25 6.63 2.21
C MET A 93 11.45 7.10 3.04
N THR A 94 11.25 7.83 4.13
CA THR A 94 12.37 8.47 4.86
C THR A 94 12.83 7.70 6.09
N ARG A 95 11.98 6.83 6.65
CA ARG A 95 12.25 6.10 7.90
C ARG A 95 12.31 4.59 7.70
N ASP A 96 11.39 4.02 6.92
CA ASP A 96 11.11 2.59 7.00
C ASP A 96 11.62 1.79 5.80
N LEU A 97 11.66 2.36 4.61
CA LEU A 97 12.05 1.65 3.41
C LEU A 97 13.56 1.33 3.41
N ALA A 98 13.92 0.05 3.29
CA ALA A 98 15.31 -0.39 3.16
C ALA A 98 15.99 0.17 1.89
N ASP A 99 17.33 0.13 1.84
CA ASP A 99 18.12 0.65 0.72
C ASP A 99 17.85 -0.04 -0.61
N ASP A 100 17.49 -1.32 -0.60
CA ASP A 100 16.97 -2.08 -1.75
C ASP A 100 15.49 -2.46 -1.54
N GLY A 101 14.75 -1.58 -0.88
CA GLY A 101 13.37 -1.81 -0.52
C GLY A 101 12.40 -1.55 -1.67
N THR A 102 11.17 -2.05 -1.51
CA THR A 102 10.01 -1.70 -2.34
C THR A 102 8.82 -1.37 -1.45
N MET A 103 8.08 -0.31 -1.78
CA MET A 103 6.83 0.03 -1.10
C MET A 103 5.69 0.24 -2.09
N CYS A 104 4.50 -0.22 -1.72
CA CYS A 104 3.32 -0.23 -2.57
C CYS A 104 2.11 0.25 -1.76
N PHE A 105 1.49 1.33 -2.21
CA PHE A 105 0.39 1.99 -1.52
C PHE A 105 -0.86 1.97 -2.41
N LEU A 106 -1.97 1.46 -1.87
CA LEU A 106 -3.25 1.46 -2.56
C LEU A 106 -3.91 2.83 -2.46
N LEU A 107 -4.04 3.55 -3.57
CA LEU A 107 -4.57 4.91 -3.58
C LEU A 107 -5.54 5.14 -4.75
N ARG A 108 -6.39 6.16 -4.61
CA ARG A 108 -7.24 6.64 -5.70
C ARG A 108 -6.38 7.36 -6.76
N LEU A 109 -6.63 7.13 -8.05
CA LEU A 109 -5.91 7.83 -9.12
C LEU A 109 -6.11 9.35 -9.09
N SER A 110 -7.27 9.82 -8.60
CA SER A 110 -7.52 11.25 -8.36
C SER A 110 -6.52 11.88 -7.38
N MET A 111 -5.78 11.08 -6.60
CA MET A 111 -4.69 11.58 -5.77
C MET A 111 -3.55 12.20 -6.57
N LEU A 112 -3.28 11.65 -7.75
CA LEU A 112 -2.18 12.07 -8.62
C LEU A 112 -2.47 13.39 -9.35
N GLY A 113 -3.74 13.71 -9.59
CA GLY A 113 -4.17 14.87 -10.39
C GLY A 113 -4.40 16.18 -9.60
N SER A 114 -4.14 16.22 -8.29
CA SER A 114 -4.39 17.44 -7.50
C SER A 114 -3.24 18.44 -7.57
N LYS A 115 -3.58 19.69 -7.87
CA LYS A 115 -2.64 20.82 -7.85
C LYS A 115 -1.90 20.96 -6.52
N GLN A 116 -2.58 20.73 -5.39
CA GLN A 116 -2.00 20.89 -4.05
C GLN A 116 -0.93 19.85 -3.73
N ARG A 117 -0.91 18.71 -4.45
CA ARG A 117 0.01 17.59 -4.21
C ARG A 117 1.16 17.52 -5.22
N ALA A 118 1.21 18.44 -6.18
CA ALA A 118 2.20 18.41 -7.25
C ALA A 118 3.64 18.39 -6.72
N ASP A 119 3.96 19.23 -5.74
CA ASP A 119 5.32 19.30 -5.17
C ASP A 119 5.65 18.09 -4.29
N PHE A 120 4.63 17.50 -3.64
CA PHE A 120 4.78 16.27 -2.90
C PHE A 120 5.20 15.12 -3.84
N TRP A 121 4.52 14.97 -4.96
CA TRP A 121 4.85 13.95 -5.96
C TRP A 121 6.21 14.16 -6.62
N ARG A 122 6.67 15.41 -6.75
CA ARG A 122 8.05 15.71 -7.17
C ARG A 122 9.10 15.33 -6.13
N SER A 123 8.77 15.48 -4.85
CA SER A 123 9.67 15.13 -3.74
C SER A 123 9.76 13.62 -3.53
N PHE A 124 8.69 12.88 -3.85
CA PHE A 124 8.58 11.43 -3.71
C PHE A 124 8.09 10.79 -5.02
N PRO A 125 8.88 10.83 -6.12
CA PRO A 125 8.46 10.31 -7.41
C PRO A 125 8.26 8.80 -7.34
N TRP A 126 7.10 8.31 -7.76
CA TRP A 126 6.81 6.87 -7.86
C TRP A 126 7.49 6.26 -9.08
N THR A 127 7.75 4.96 -9.02
CA THR A 127 8.40 4.19 -10.08
C THR A 127 7.42 3.40 -10.93
N ASN A 128 6.33 2.90 -10.33
CA ASN A 128 5.34 2.10 -11.05
C ASN A 128 3.91 2.40 -10.60
N LEU A 129 2.98 2.17 -11.51
CA LEU A 129 1.55 2.15 -11.28
C LEU A 129 0.97 0.82 -11.76
N LEU A 130 0.32 0.10 -10.85
CA LEU A 130 -0.54 -1.02 -11.18
C LEU A 130 -2.00 -0.56 -11.05
N ILE A 131 -2.63 -0.29 -12.18
CA ILE A 131 -4.05 0.09 -12.22
C ILE A 131 -4.90 -1.15 -11.94
N LEU A 132 -5.82 -1.01 -10.99
CA LEU A 132 -6.77 -2.06 -10.65
C LEU A 132 -7.96 -2.00 -11.60
N THR A 133 -8.11 -3.05 -12.38
CA THR A 133 -9.25 -3.27 -13.28
C THR A 133 -9.82 -4.64 -12.94
N PRO A 134 -11.14 -4.78 -12.66
CA PRO A 134 -12.14 -3.72 -12.53
C PRO A 134 -11.89 -2.85 -11.28
N ARG A 135 -12.67 -1.77 -11.13
CA ARG A 135 -12.61 -0.93 -9.94
C ARG A 135 -12.93 -1.78 -8.69
N PRO A 136 -12.08 -1.76 -7.66
CA PRO A 136 -12.38 -2.47 -6.42
C PRO A 136 -13.62 -1.89 -5.72
N SER A 137 -14.44 -2.77 -5.15
CA SER A 137 -15.52 -2.41 -4.24
C SER A 137 -15.07 -2.72 -2.82
N PHE A 138 -14.95 -1.68 -1.99
CA PHE A 138 -14.50 -1.79 -0.59
C PHE A 138 -15.68 -1.91 0.40
N VAL A 139 -16.93 -1.81 -0.06
CA VAL A 139 -18.14 -1.87 0.77
C VAL A 139 -19.16 -2.79 0.09
N HIS A 140 -19.79 -3.69 0.86
CA HIS A 140 -20.88 -4.58 0.41
C HIS A 140 -22.14 -3.78 0.01
N GLY A 141 -22.12 -3.12 -1.15
CA GLY A 141 -23.28 -2.37 -1.65
C GLY A 141 -23.02 -1.40 -2.81
N GLY A 142 -21.78 -1.17 -3.25
CA GLY A 142 -21.52 -0.35 -4.43
C GLY A 142 -20.03 -0.25 -4.80
N SER A 143 -19.75 -0.05 -6.09
CA SER A 143 -18.41 0.35 -6.53
C SER A 143 -18.12 1.76 -6.04
N ASP A 144 -16.96 2.00 -5.42
CA ASP A 144 -16.47 3.37 -5.26
C ASP A 144 -16.42 4.01 -6.66
N ASN A 145 -16.85 5.26 -6.79
CA ASN A 145 -16.83 5.98 -8.07
C ASN A 145 -15.40 6.33 -8.52
N SER A 146 -14.38 5.93 -7.77
CA SER A 146 -12.96 6.22 -8.03
C SER A 146 -12.22 5.04 -8.66
N GLU A 147 -11.31 5.32 -9.58
CA GLU A 147 -10.29 4.39 -10.03
C GLU A 147 -9.16 4.30 -8.99
N TYR A 148 -8.62 3.08 -8.83
CA TYR A 148 -7.57 2.78 -7.87
C TYR A 148 -6.34 2.19 -8.54
N ALA A 149 -5.19 2.44 -7.94
CA ALA A 149 -3.95 1.79 -8.32
C ALA A 149 -3.10 1.48 -7.09
N TRP A 150 -2.28 0.43 -7.20
CA TRP A 150 -1.10 0.32 -6.36
C TRP A 150 -0.02 1.24 -6.93
N ILE A 151 0.32 2.27 -6.17
CA ILE A 151 1.41 3.20 -6.47
C ILE A 151 2.66 2.67 -5.80
N CYS A 152 3.72 2.46 -6.57
CA CYS A 152 4.89 1.73 -6.11
C CYS A 152 6.16 2.59 -6.21
N TRP A 153 7.07 2.37 -5.27
CA TRP A 153 8.43 2.89 -5.25
C TRP A 153 9.38 1.72 -5.02
N TYR A 154 10.50 1.67 -5.74
CA TYR A 154 11.58 0.73 -5.46
C TYR A 154 12.93 1.44 -5.46
N ARG A 155 13.91 0.89 -4.74
CA ARG A 155 15.30 1.37 -4.76
C ARG A 155 16.28 0.44 -5.50
N GLY A 156 15.99 -0.86 -5.64
CA GLY A 156 16.79 -1.78 -6.48
C GLY A 156 15.97 -2.84 -7.22
N SER A 157 14.74 -2.48 -7.60
CA SER A 157 13.93 -3.14 -8.64
C SER A 157 13.39 -4.54 -8.29
N ARG A 158 12.50 -4.63 -7.29
CA ARG A 158 11.74 -5.86 -6.98
C ARG A 158 10.41 -5.99 -7.75
N ILE A 159 10.02 -4.98 -8.55
CA ILE A 159 8.79 -5.02 -9.35
C ILE A 159 9.07 -5.70 -10.69
N LYS A 160 8.45 -6.87 -10.90
CA LYS A 160 8.61 -7.73 -12.09
C LYS A 160 7.86 -7.24 -13.33
N ARG A 161 7.01 -6.23 -13.18
CA ARG A 161 6.14 -5.70 -14.24
C ARG A 161 6.59 -4.30 -14.72
N PRO A 162 6.19 -3.88 -15.93
CA PRO A 162 6.51 -2.55 -16.45
C PRO A 162 6.05 -1.39 -15.53
N VAL A 163 6.57 -0.19 -15.81
CA VAL A 163 6.22 1.08 -15.13
C VAL A 163 4.72 1.33 -15.08
N PHE A 164 4.01 0.99 -16.16
CA PHE A 164 2.56 1.05 -16.24
C PHE A 164 2.03 -0.35 -16.55
N TRP A 165 1.24 -0.92 -15.64
CA TRP A 165 0.67 -2.26 -15.77
C TRP A 165 -0.82 -2.25 -15.39
N THR A 166 -1.59 -3.07 -16.07
CA THR A 166 -3.00 -3.33 -15.76
C THR A 166 -3.25 -4.82 -15.90
N LEU A 167 -4.18 -5.34 -15.10
CA LEU A 167 -4.61 -6.73 -15.20
C LEU A 167 -5.42 -6.94 -16.48
N LYS A 168 -5.26 -8.12 -17.08
CA LYS A 168 -6.18 -8.64 -18.09
C LYS A 168 -7.50 -9.00 -17.43
N LYS A 169 -8.57 -9.02 -18.23
CA LYS A 169 -9.90 -9.39 -17.75
C LYS A 169 -9.92 -10.78 -17.10
N GLU A 170 -9.12 -11.71 -17.61
CA GLU A 170 -9.06 -13.10 -17.14
C GLU A 170 -8.23 -13.26 -15.84
N GLU A 171 -7.39 -12.27 -15.49
CA GLU A 171 -6.54 -12.29 -14.30
C GLU A 171 -7.28 -11.81 -13.04
N VAL A 172 -8.50 -11.31 -13.19
CA VAL A 172 -9.36 -10.85 -12.10
C VAL A 172 -10.30 -11.99 -11.72
N CYS A 173 -10.03 -12.62 -10.58
CA CYS A 173 -11.01 -13.54 -9.99
C CYS A 173 -12.18 -12.73 -9.42
N HIS A 174 -13.40 -13.05 -9.88
CA HIS A 174 -14.62 -12.59 -9.25
C HIS A 174 -14.97 -13.60 -8.14
N ASP A 175 -14.94 -13.14 -6.88
CA ASP A 175 -15.62 -13.82 -5.78
C ASP A 175 -17.13 -13.56 -5.86
#